data_AF-A0A9P6SEP2-F1
#
_entry.id   AF-A0A9P6SEP2-F1
#
_cell.length_a   1.000
_cell.length_b   1.000
_cell.length_c   1.000
_cell.angle_alpha   90.00
_cell.angle_beta   90.00
_cell.angle_gamma   90.00
#
_symmetry.space_group_name_H-M   'P 1'
#
loop_
_entity.id
_entity.type
_entity.pdbx_description
1 polymer ?
#
loop_
_entity_poly.entity_id
_entity_poly.type
_entity_poly.pdbx_seq_one_letter_code
_entity_poly.pdbx_strand_id
1 'polypeptide(L)'
;MVAVKPEHSAGLGTGTGGYLLSIGGYPAPSGGFWSAYDIQTGTWNNLTTPAPYPGLEGHTAVSDPHTGLVYVMGGYYINNVNRSSQVANDLTVFDPKTGKVVQQTVASQYFNTTGSSAVWSTRRKSVLLFQGFSIATNIDAVYGVTQNGVRELNVTSGTWSNMRRMDLSSCLLEERKRSTEVSPRSICSI
;
A
#
# COMPACT_ATOMS: atom_id res chain seq x y z
N MET A 1 -26.01 -16.94 -8.08
CA MET A 1 -24.57 -16.68 -8.24
C MET A 1 -24.04 -16.20 -6.90
N VAL A 2 -23.04 -16.87 -6.33
CA VAL A 2 -22.25 -16.27 -5.25
C VAL A 2 -20.79 -16.40 -5.62
N ALA A 3 -20.30 -15.40 -6.35
CA ALA A 3 -18.89 -15.21 -6.65
C ALA A 3 -18.41 -14.06 -5.77
N VAL A 4 -17.57 -14.35 -4.77
CA VAL A 4 -16.87 -13.38 -3.92
C VAL A 4 -15.63 -14.10 -3.37
N LYS A 5 -14.41 -13.55 -3.32
CA LYS A 5 -13.90 -12.20 -3.62
C LYS A 5 -12.39 -12.36 -3.94
N PRO A 6 -11.84 -11.80 -5.03
CA PRO A 6 -10.38 -11.81 -5.22
C PRO A 6 -9.72 -10.88 -4.19
N GLU A 7 -8.75 -11.37 -3.40
CA GLU A 7 -8.00 -10.62 -2.36
C GLU A 7 -6.62 -10.14 -2.86
N HIS A 8 -6.53 -9.82 -4.15
CA HIS A 8 -5.25 -9.55 -4.81
C HIS A 8 -5.00 -8.05 -4.98
N SER A 9 -3.75 -7.66 -4.84
CA SER A 9 -3.27 -6.35 -5.28
C SER A 9 -2.60 -6.46 -6.64
N ALA A 10 -2.96 -5.58 -7.56
CA ALA A 10 -2.38 -5.50 -8.89
C ALA A 10 -1.82 -4.11 -9.15
N GLY A 11 -0.62 -4.04 -9.72
CA GLY A 11 -0.08 -2.79 -10.25
C GLY A 11 1.16 -3.02 -11.09
N LEU A 12 1.08 -2.69 -12.39
CA LEU A 12 2.02 -1.83 -13.10
C LEU A 12 1.57 -1.57 -14.55
N GLY A 13 2.00 -0.42 -15.10
CA GLY A 13 1.96 -0.17 -16.55
C GLY A 13 2.54 1.18 -16.94
N THR A 14 3.84 1.28 -17.17
CA THR A 14 4.41 2.29 -18.08
C THR A 14 5.35 1.61 -19.08
N GLY A 15 4.98 1.64 -20.37
CA GLY A 15 5.69 0.99 -21.49
C GLY A 15 4.80 0.04 -22.30
N THR A 16 5.15 -0.19 -23.58
CA THR A 16 4.32 -0.83 -24.64
C THR A 16 3.93 -2.30 -24.41
N GLY A 17 4.18 -2.88 -23.24
CA GLY A 17 3.82 -4.27 -22.93
C GLY A 17 3.78 -4.62 -21.45
N GLY A 18 3.40 -3.68 -20.58
CA GLY A 18 3.40 -3.87 -19.13
C GLY A 18 2.78 -5.19 -18.64
N TYR A 19 3.13 -5.61 -17.43
CA TYR A 19 2.64 -6.85 -16.84
C TYR A 19 1.65 -6.55 -15.71
N LEU A 20 0.64 -7.42 -15.54
CA LEU A 20 -0.12 -7.45 -14.29
C LEU A 20 0.60 -8.38 -13.33
N LEU A 21 1.02 -7.83 -12.18
CA LEU A 21 1.61 -8.63 -11.12
C LEU A 21 0.52 -9.05 -10.13
N SER A 22 0.44 -10.36 -9.87
CA SER A 22 -0.42 -10.96 -8.84
C SER A 22 0.45 -11.52 -7.73
N ILE A 23 0.18 -11.12 -6.50
CA ILE A 23 1.00 -11.41 -5.32
C ILE A 23 0.10 -11.98 -4.21
N GLY A 24 0.59 -12.94 -3.44
CA GLY A 24 0.02 -13.32 -2.13
C GLY A 24 -0.98 -14.47 -2.15
N GLY A 25 -2.26 -14.21 -1.79
CA GLY A 25 -3.37 -15.18 -1.82
C GLY A 25 -3.73 -15.87 -0.50
N TYR A 26 -4.96 -16.43 -0.45
CA TYR A 26 -5.45 -17.27 0.64
C TYR A 26 -5.53 -18.76 0.22
N PRO A 27 -5.06 -19.71 1.05
CA PRO A 27 -4.24 -19.46 2.23
C PRO A 27 -2.85 -18.96 1.81
N ALA A 28 -2.25 -18.02 2.54
CA ALA A 28 -0.90 -17.56 2.23
C ALA A 28 0.12 -18.68 2.54
N PRO A 29 0.70 -19.38 1.54
CA PRO A 29 1.71 -20.39 1.83
C PRO A 29 2.96 -19.71 2.41
N SER A 30 3.78 -20.43 3.17
CA SER A 30 5.10 -19.91 3.56
C SER A 30 5.88 -19.56 2.30
N GLY A 31 6.23 -18.29 2.12
CA GLY A 31 6.88 -17.79 0.91
C GLY A 31 5.93 -17.25 -0.17
N GLY A 32 4.60 -17.22 0.03
CA GLY A 32 3.62 -16.61 -0.90
C GLY A 32 3.64 -17.17 -2.34
N PHE A 33 2.82 -16.60 -3.22
CA PHE A 33 2.98 -16.78 -4.67
C PHE A 33 3.20 -15.44 -5.37
N TRP A 34 3.84 -15.52 -6.53
CA TRP A 34 4.07 -14.40 -7.44
C TRP A 34 3.80 -14.89 -8.86
N SER A 35 2.93 -14.20 -9.59
CA SER A 35 2.65 -14.51 -11.00
C SER A 35 2.52 -13.21 -11.78
N ALA A 36 3.03 -13.21 -13.02
CA ALA A 36 2.90 -12.09 -13.93
C ALA A 36 2.06 -12.48 -15.14
N TYR A 37 1.08 -11.65 -15.48
CA TYR A 37 0.37 -11.73 -16.74
C TYR A 37 1.01 -10.77 -17.73
N ASP A 38 1.51 -11.32 -18.83
CA ASP A 38 2.00 -10.56 -19.97
C ASP A 38 0.79 -10.08 -20.80
N ILE A 39 0.60 -8.77 -20.88
CA ILE A 39 -0.52 -8.17 -21.60
C ILE A 39 -0.38 -8.34 -23.12
N GLN A 40 0.84 -8.46 -23.64
CA GLN A 40 1.09 -8.62 -25.07
C GLN A 40 0.84 -10.06 -25.53
N THR A 41 1.36 -11.03 -24.78
CA THR A 41 1.24 -12.44 -25.15
C THR A 41 -0.04 -13.08 -24.60
N GLY A 42 -0.71 -12.43 -23.64
CA GLY A 42 -1.92 -12.94 -23.02
C GLY A 42 -1.68 -14.17 -22.14
N THR A 43 -0.47 -14.30 -21.57
CA THR A 43 -0.05 -15.50 -20.84
C THR A 43 0.29 -15.18 -19.39
N TRP A 44 -0.07 -16.11 -18.50
CA TRP A 44 0.37 -16.11 -17.10
C TRP A 44 1.68 -16.87 -16.97
N ASN A 45 2.63 -16.28 -16.25
CA ASN A 45 3.89 -16.90 -15.88
C ASN A 45 4.04 -16.89 -14.36
N ASN A 46 4.34 -18.04 -13.77
CA ASN A 46 4.70 -18.11 -12.36
C ASN A 46 6.12 -17.60 -12.18
N LEU A 47 6.30 -16.71 -11.21
CA LEU A 47 7.59 -16.13 -10.86
C LEU A 47 8.12 -16.79 -9.60
N THR A 48 9.44 -16.79 -9.45
CA THR A 48 10.07 -17.11 -8.17
C THR A 48 9.72 -16.02 -7.17
N THR A 49 9.19 -16.38 -6.00
CA THR A 49 8.97 -15.42 -4.92
C THR A 49 10.30 -14.79 -4.51
N PRO A 50 10.43 -13.46 -4.52
CA PRO A 50 11.64 -12.78 -4.07
C PRO A 50 11.83 -12.96 -2.56
N ALA A 51 13.07 -13.15 -2.12
CA ALA A 51 13.43 -13.12 -0.71
C ALA A 51 14.01 -11.73 -0.33
N PRO A 52 13.74 -11.20 0.88
CA PRO A 52 12.79 -11.72 1.87
C PRO A 52 11.35 -11.25 1.57
N TYR A 53 10.44 -12.19 1.26
CA TYR A 53 9.00 -11.91 1.20
C TYR A 53 8.25 -12.89 2.11
N PRO A 54 7.38 -12.39 3.02
CA PRO A 54 6.75 -13.23 4.02
C PRO A 54 5.64 -14.14 3.48
N GLY A 55 5.06 -13.82 2.31
CA GLY A 55 3.73 -14.30 1.93
C GLY A 55 2.68 -13.49 2.67
N LEU A 56 1.75 -12.85 1.96
CA LEU A 56 0.77 -11.95 2.59
C LEU A 56 -0.62 -12.14 1.99
N GLU A 57 -1.62 -12.14 2.86
CA GLU A 57 -3.05 -12.05 2.56
C GLU A 57 -3.58 -10.66 2.91
N GLY A 58 -4.56 -10.15 2.16
CA GLY A 58 -5.23 -8.89 2.45
C GLY A 58 -4.36 -7.63 2.38
N HIS A 59 -3.20 -7.71 1.73
CA HIS A 59 -2.33 -6.57 1.47
C HIS A 59 -2.90 -5.68 0.36
N THR A 60 -2.42 -4.43 0.30
CA THR A 60 -2.61 -3.53 -0.84
C THR A 60 -1.28 -3.32 -1.56
N ALA A 61 -1.29 -3.02 -2.85
CA ALA A 61 -0.07 -2.63 -3.57
C ALA A 61 -0.29 -1.47 -4.54
N VAL A 62 0.75 -0.68 -4.76
CA VAL A 62 0.80 0.38 -5.77
C VAL A 62 2.16 0.40 -6.44
N SER A 63 2.22 0.87 -7.69
CA SER A 63 3.47 1.03 -8.43
C SER A 63 3.85 2.49 -8.59
N ASP A 64 5.14 2.82 -8.46
CA ASP A 64 5.66 4.11 -8.91
C ASP A 64 5.87 4.08 -10.44
N PRO A 65 5.15 4.91 -11.21
CA PRO A 65 5.26 4.94 -12.66
C PRO A 65 6.62 5.45 -13.18
N HIS A 66 7.43 6.12 -12.35
CA HIS A 66 8.73 6.66 -12.75
C HIS A 66 9.86 5.63 -12.60
N THR A 67 9.90 4.95 -11.45
CA THR A 67 10.96 3.97 -11.15
C THR A 67 10.58 2.56 -11.59
N GLY A 68 9.29 2.25 -11.59
CA GLY A 68 8.74 0.91 -11.79
C GLY A 68 8.73 0.06 -10.51
N LEU A 69 9.05 0.63 -9.35
CA LEU A 69 9.00 -0.07 -8.07
C LEU A 69 7.54 -0.36 -7.65
N VAL A 70 7.34 -1.51 -7.00
CA VAL A 70 6.06 -1.93 -6.42
C VAL A 70 6.14 -1.84 -4.91
N TYR A 71 5.21 -1.11 -4.31
CA TYR A 71 5.07 -0.95 -2.87
C TYR A 71 3.91 -1.84 -2.42
N VAL A 72 4.20 -2.85 -1.62
CA VAL A 72 3.22 -3.78 -1.02
C VAL A 72 3.10 -3.44 0.47
N MET A 73 1.90 -3.10 0.91
CA MET A 73 1.64 -2.56 2.24
C MET A 73 0.55 -3.34 2.93
N GLY A 74 0.68 -3.47 4.25
CA GLY A 74 -0.26 -4.24 5.04
C GLY A 74 -0.19 -5.73 4.71
N GLY A 75 -1.25 -6.42 5.11
CA GLY A 75 -1.41 -7.85 4.98
C GLY A 75 -0.63 -8.64 6.02
N TYR A 76 -0.96 -9.92 6.08
CA TYR A 76 -0.47 -10.84 7.11
C TYR A 76 -0.36 -12.26 6.55
N TYR A 77 0.40 -13.12 7.24
CA TYR A 77 0.23 -14.56 7.10
C TYR A 77 0.30 -15.26 8.45
N ILE A 78 -0.27 -16.46 8.49
CA ILE A 78 -0.21 -17.35 9.65
C ILE A 78 1.03 -18.22 9.51
N ASN A 79 1.98 -18.09 10.43
CA ASN A 79 3.11 -19.01 10.47
C ASN A 79 2.61 -20.40 10.90
N ASN A 80 2.60 -21.38 9.99
CA ASN A 80 2.10 -22.73 10.28
C ASN A 80 2.91 -23.48 11.34
N VAL A 81 4.15 -23.05 11.64
CA VAL A 81 4.98 -23.62 12.72
C VAL A 81 4.46 -23.19 14.09
N ASN A 82 4.02 -21.93 14.21
CA ASN A 82 3.45 -21.36 15.41
C ASN A 82 2.14 -20.69 15.00
N ARG A 83 1.02 -21.43 15.00
CA ARG A 83 -0.31 -20.94 14.54
C ARG A 83 -0.80 -19.67 15.26
N SER A 84 -0.07 -19.21 16.27
CA SER A 84 -0.29 -18.00 17.07
C SER A 84 0.58 -16.81 16.63
N SER A 85 1.59 -17.01 15.77
CA SER A 85 2.53 -15.97 15.33
C SER A 85 2.11 -15.44 13.97
N GLN A 86 1.33 -14.35 13.98
CA GLN A 86 1.06 -13.58 12.78
C GLN A 86 2.28 -12.74 12.43
N VAL A 87 2.74 -12.86 11.19
CA VAL A 87 3.76 -11.96 10.66
C VAL A 87 3.04 -10.95 9.79
N ALA A 88 3.16 -9.69 10.17
CA ALA A 88 2.50 -8.56 9.53
C ALA A 88 3.50 -7.69 8.79
N ASN A 89 3.07 -7.15 7.65
CA ASN A 89 3.89 -6.28 6.81
C ASN A 89 3.41 -4.83 6.91
N ASP A 90 4.32 -3.89 7.19
CA ASP A 90 4.01 -2.47 7.01
C ASP A 90 4.36 -2.07 5.58
N LEU A 91 5.55 -2.45 5.12
CA LEU A 91 6.03 -2.14 3.78
C LEU A 91 6.97 -3.23 3.26
N THR A 92 6.72 -3.67 2.03
CA THR A 92 7.69 -4.37 1.19
C THR A 92 7.81 -3.59 -0.12
N VAL A 93 9.03 -3.25 -0.51
CA VAL A 93 9.33 -2.61 -1.80
C VAL A 93 10.00 -3.63 -2.70
N PHE A 94 9.38 -3.90 -3.82
CA PHE A 94 9.85 -4.85 -4.83
C PHE A 94 10.28 -4.10 -6.08
N ASP A 95 11.42 -4.52 -6.64
CA ASP A 95 11.89 -4.08 -7.95
C ASP A 95 11.67 -5.19 -9.00
N PRO A 96 10.68 -5.03 -9.89
CA PRO A 96 10.42 -5.98 -10.97
C PRO A 96 11.58 -6.13 -11.95
N LYS A 97 12.45 -5.11 -12.10
CA LYS A 97 13.57 -5.16 -13.06
C LYS A 97 14.65 -6.11 -12.59
N THR A 98 14.89 -6.16 -11.28
CA THR A 98 15.91 -7.02 -10.67
C THR A 98 15.33 -8.29 -10.04
N GLY A 99 14.00 -8.35 -9.86
CA GLY A 99 13.33 -9.47 -9.20
C GLY A 99 13.64 -9.54 -7.70
N LYS A 100 13.97 -8.41 -7.06
CA LYS A 100 14.43 -8.37 -5.66
C LYS A 100 13.55 -7.49 -4.79
N VAL A 101 13.47 -7.86 -3.51
CA VAL A 101 12.98 -6.95 -2.45
C VAL A 101 14.11 -5.98 -2.12
N VAL A 102 13.85 -4.69 -2.27
CA VAL A 102 14.83 -3.61 -2.01
C VAL A 102 14.67 -2.99 -0.63
N GLN A 103 13.49 -3.11 -0.03
CA GLN A 103 13.22 -2.67 1.33
C GLN A 103 12.10 -3.52 1.95
N GLN A 104 12.22 -3.83 3.23
CA GLN A 104 11.16 -4.49 4.00
C GLN A 104 11.07 -3.88 5.39
N THR A 105 9.85 -3.68 5.89
CA THR A 105 9.55 -3.20 7.23
C THR A 105 8.38 -3.99 7.79
N VAL A 106 8.64 -4.67 8.91
CA VAL A 106 7.63 -5.44 9.64
C VAL A 106 6.69 -4.48 10.36
N ALA A 107 5.39 -4.77 10.35
CA ALA A 107 4.43 -3.95 11.06
C ALA A 107 4.51 -4.14 12.57
N SER A 108 4.29 -3.05 13.31
CA SER A 108 3.92 -3.14 14.72
C SER A 108 2.45 -3.51 14.86
N GLN A 109 2.04 -3.93 16.06
CA GLN A 109 0.64 -4.19 16.39
C GLN A 109 -0.32 -3.01 16.10
N TYR A 110 0.20 -1.78 16.04
CA TYR A 110 -0.59 -0.57 15.80
C TYR A 110 -0.73 -0.21 14.32
N PHE A 111 0.16 -0.72 13.47
CA PHE A 111 0.22 -0.38 12.04
C PHE A 111 -0.04 -1.59 11.14
N ASN A 112 -0.32 -2.76 11.73
CA ASN A 112 -0.79 -3.91 10.98
C ASN A 112 -2.20 -3.61 10.43
N THR A 113 -2.30 -3.52 9.10
CA THR A 113 -3.57 -3.27 8.43
C THR A 113 -3.81 -4.29 7.32
N THR A 114 -5.06 -4.73 7.19
CA THR A 114 -5.56 -5.58 6.09
C THR A 114 -6.73 -4.88 5.41
N GLY A 115 -6.96 -5.15 4.13
CA GLY A 115 -8.05 -4.51 3.39
C GLY A 115 -7.90 -2.99 3.29
N SER A 116 -6.68 -2.49 3.46
CA SER A 116 -6.32 -1.11 3.18
C SER A 116 -6.42 -0.85 1.68
N SER A 117 -6.55 0.41 1.31
CA SER A 117 -6.45 0.87 -0.08
C SER A 117 -5.29 1.84 -0.19
N ALA A 118 -4.55 1.78 -1.29
CA ALA A 118 -3.45 2.70 -1.52
C ALA A 118 -3.50 3.31 -2.93
N VAL A 119 -2.97 4.51 -3.07
CA VAL A 119 -2.81 5.19 -4.36
C VAL A 119 -1.42 5.83 -4.46
N TRP A 120 -0.89 5.89 -5.67
CA TRP A 120 0.29 6.70 -5.98
C TRP A 120 -0.09 8.15 -6.23
N SER A 121 0.56 9.09 -5.55
CA SER A 121 0.42 10.53 -5.82
C SER A 121 1.50 10.99 -6.79
N THR A 122 1.15 11.23 -8.05
CA THR A 122 2.10 11.73 -9.07
C THR A 122 2.66 13.10 -8.71
N ARG A 123 1.83 13.98 -8.12
CA ARG A 123 2.22 15.32 -7.70
C ARG A 123 3.22 15.31 -6.53
N ARG A 124 3.03 14.40 -5.57
CA ARG A 124 3.83 14.33 -4.34
C ARG A 124 4.98 13.32 -4.44
N LYS A 125 4.94 12.44 -5.45
CA LYS A 125 5.86 11.30 -5.64
C LYS A 125 5.90 10.42 -4.39
N SER A 126 4.72 10.07 -3.89
CA SER A 126 4.52 9.36 -2.63
C SER A 126 3.37 8.38 -2.73
N VAL A 127 3.33 7.44 -1.78
CA VAL A 127 2.18 6.54 -1.61
C VAL A 127 1.25 7.09 -0.54
N LEU A 128 -0.04 7.16 -0.86
CA LEU A 128 -1.09 7.48 0.10
C LEU A 128 -1.83 6.20 0.46
N LEU A 129 -1.85 5.87 1.74
CA LEU A 129 -2.48 4.68 2.30
C LEU A 129 -3.71 5.09 3.12
N PHE A 130 -4.86 4.58 2.69
CA PHE A 130 -6.13 4.67 3.38
C PHE A 130 -6.31 3.41 4.22
N GLN A 131 -6.41 3.59 5.52
CA GLN A 131 -6.41 2.47 6.48
C GLN A 131 -7.61 1.54 6.26
N GLY A 132 -7.36 0.23 6.36
CA GLY A 132 -8.38 -0.82 6.32
C GLY A 132 -8.83 -1.26 7.70
N PHE A 133 -8.80 -2.58 7.95
CA PHE A 133 -9.01 -3.18 9.26
C PHE A 133 -7.66 -3.42 9.94
N SER A 134 -7.61 -3.40 11.28
CA SER A 134 -6.43 -3.89 11.98
C SER A 134 -6.65 -5.35 12.37
N ILE A 135 -5.68 -6.20 12.04
CA ILE A 135 -5.61 -7.54 12.60
C ILE A 135 -4.73 -7.42 13.85
N ALA A 136 -5.38 -7.40 15.00
CA ALA A 136 -4.72 -7.33 16.28
C ALA A 136 -4.20 -8.72 16.65
N THR A 137 -3.05 -9.14 16.12
CA THR A 137 -2.21 -10.29 16.57
C THR A 137 -2.89 -11.67 16.77
N ASN A 138 -4.20 -11.78 16.55
CA ASN A 138 -5.09 -12.90 16.79
C ASN A 138 -6.11 -12.92 15.63
N ILE A 139 -6.39 -14.11 15.08
CA ILE A 139 -7.25 -14.31 13.89
C ILE A 139 -8.74 -14.05 14.14
N ASP A 140 -9.14 -14.01 15.41
CA ASP A 140 -10.50 -13.73 15.89
C ASP A 140 -10.73 -12.23 16.19
N ALA A 141 -9.67 -11.43 16.12
CA ALA A 141 -9.64 -10.02 16.50
C ALA A 141 -9.46 -9.10 15.28
N VAL A 142 -10.38 -9.20 14.32
CA VAL A 142 -10.51 -8.20 13.25
C VAL A 142 -11.29 -7.02 13.80
N TYR A 143 -10.61 -5.94 14.13
CA TYR A 143 -11.27 -4.71 14.54
C TYR A 143 -11.29 -3.72 13.37
N GLY A 144 -12.49 -3.21 13.06
CA GLY A 144 -12.61 -2.02 12.22
C GLY A 144 -11.87 -0.87 12.90
N VAL A 145 -10.79 -0.39 12.30
CA VAL A 145 -10.13 0.82 12.77
C VAL A 145 -10.86 2.02 12.18
N THR A 146 -11.23 2.97 13.04
CA THR A 146 -11.75 4.25 12.59
C THR A 146 -10.70 4.92 11.72
N GLN A 147 -11.06 5.24 10.47
CA GLN A 147 -10.17 5.98 9.57
C GLN A 147 -9.97 7.40 10.11
N ASN A 148 -8.89 7.60 10.86
CA ASN A 148 -8.55 8.89 11.47
C ASN A 148 -7.65 9.75 10.57
N GLY A 149 -7.24 9.24 9.41
CA GLY A 149 -6.41 9.97 8.46
C GLY A 149 -5.78 9.10 7.38
N VAL A 150 -5.10 9.76 6.45
CA VAL A 150 -4.32 9.16 5.37
C VAL A 150 -2.85 9.07 5.82
N ARG A 151 -2.23 7.90 5.70
CA ARG A 151 -0.79 7.74 5.89
C ARG A 151 -0.09 8.00 4.56
N GLU A 152 1.00 8.76 4.60
CA GLU A 152 1.83 9.05 3.44
C GLU A 152 3.22 8.47 3.62
N LEU A 153 3.67 7.68 2.64
CA LEU A 153 5.03 7.15 2.56
C LEU A 153 5.91 8.15 1.81
N ASN A 154 6.96 8.63 2.46
CA ASN A 154 8.08 9.22 1.76
C ASN A 154 8.92 8.10 1.15
N VAL A 155 8.88 7.96 -0.17
CA VAL A 155 9.53 6.86 -0.90
C VAL A 155 11.05 6.95 -0.92
N THR A 156 11.61 8.12 -0.66
CA THR A 156 13.07 8.32 -0.61
C THR A 156 13.64 7.86 0.72
N SER A 157 12.96 8.21 1.84
CA SER A 157 13.39 7.82 3.18
C SER A 157 12.80 6.49 3.64
N GLY A 158 11.77 5.98 2.96
CA GLY A 158 11.04 4.79 3.37
C GLY A 158 10.25 4.98 4.67
N THR A 159 9.93 6.23 5.04
CA THR A 159 9.29 6.55 6.31
C THR A 159 7.84 7.02 6.12
N TRP A 160 6.99 6.60 7.05
CA TRP A 160 5.59 6.98 7.09
C TRP A 160 5.33 8.24 7.89
N SER A 161 4.38 9.04 7.44
CA SER A 161 3.84 10.18 8.17
C SER A 161 2.32 10.23 8.06
N ASN A 162 1.64 10.79 9.05
CA ASN A 162 0.20 11.05 8.93
C ASN A 162 -0.01 12.38 8.21
N MET A 163 -0.85 12.38 7.18
CA MET A 163 -1.34 13.61 6.58
C MET A 163 -2.19 14.33 7.61
N ARG A 164 -1.75 15.50 8.07
CA ARG A 164 -2.57 16.36 8.92
C ARG A 164 -3.78 16.81 8.11
N ARG A 165 -4.99 16.76 8.69
CA ARG A 165 -6.08 17.60 8.20
C ARG A 165 -5.54 19.01 8.14
N MET A 166 -5.72 19.71 7.02
CA MET A 166 -5.68 21.17 7.09
C MET A 166 -6.72 21.57 8.12
N ASP A 167 -6.25 22.08 9.25
CA ASP A 167 -7.12 22.77 10.17
C ASP A 167 -7.63 24.00 9.42
N LEU A 168 -8.94 24.08 9.18
CA LEU A 168 -9.55 25.24 8.55
C LEU A 168 -9.23 26.52 9.35
N SER A 169 -8.89 26.41 10.64
CA SER A 169 -8.46 27.54 11.46
C SER A 169 -7.14 28.16 10.97
N SER A 170 -6.18 27.36 10.48
CA SER A 170 -4.91 27.88 9.96
C SER A 170 -5.08 28.53 8.58
N CYS A 171 -6.03 28.03 7.79
CA CYS A 171 -6.42 28.59 6.50
C CYS A 171 -7.12 29.96 6.67
N LEU A 172 -8.06 30.07 7.61
CA LEU A 172 -8.76 31.32 7.93
C LEU A 172 -7.82 32.38 8.54
N LEU A 173 -6.77 31.95 9.25
CA LEU A 173 -5.74 32.85 9.78
C LEU A 173 -4.85 33.45 8.68
N GLU A 174 -4.57 32.71 7.60
CA GLU A 174 -3.83 33.26 6.45
C GLU A 174 -4.70 34.20 5.61
N GLU A 175 -5.99 33.91 5.41
CA GLU A 175 -6.90 34.84 4.72
C GLU A 175 -7.07 36.15 5.50
N ARG A 176 -7.17 36.12 6.83
CA ARG A 176 -7.20 37.34 7.66
C ARG A 176 -5.91 38.15 7.60
N LYS A 177 -4.75 37.51 7.37
CA LYS A 177 -3.48 38.22 7.19
C LYS A 177 -3.34 38.87 5.81
N ARG A 178 -4.05 38.35 4.79
CA ARG A 178 -4.01 38.87 3.40
C ARG A 178 -5.16 39.81 3.05
N SER A 179 -6.22 39.90 3.87
CA SER A 179 -7.35 40.81 3.62
C SER A 179 -6.98 42.31 3.73
N THR A 180 -5.72 42.64 4.01
CA THR A 180 -5.16 44.00 3.96
C THR A 180 -4.52 44.34 2.62
N GLU A 181 -4.43 43.42 1.66
CA GLU A 181 -3.92 43.67 0.30
C GLU A 181 -5.06 43.87 -0.71
N VAL A 182 -4.87 44.82 -1.64
CA VAL A 182 -5.89 45.41 -2.54
C VAL A 182 -6.46 44.43 -3.60
N SER A 183 -6.10 43.15 -3.58
CA SER A 183 -6.75 42.14 -4.42
C SER A 183 -6.60 40.72 -3.85
N PRO A 184 -7.56 40.23 -3.05
CA PRO A 184 -7.53 38.85 -2.59
C PRO A 184 -7.96 37.91 -3.74
N ARG A 185 -7.01 37.13 -4.27
CA ARG A 185 -7.35 35.92 -5.01
C ARG A 185 -7.61 34.81 -3.99
N SER A 186 -8.81 34.22 -4.02
CA SER A 186 -9.12 33.07 -3.19
C SER A 186 -8.19 31.90 -3.55
N ILE A 187 -7.47 31.39 -2.55
CA ILE A 187 -6.59 30.22 -2.68
C ILE A 187 -7.40 28.93 -2.45
N CYS A 188 -8.63 29.05 -1.93
CA CYS A 188 -9.49 27.94 -1.56
C CYS A 188 -10.66 27.80 -2.54
N SER A 189 -10.36 27.27 -3.72
CA SER A 189 -11.37 26.63 -4.55
C SER A 189 -11.08 25.14 -4.58
N ILE A 190 -12.09 24.32 -4.26
CA ILE A 190 -12.05 22.86 -4.42
C ILE A 190 -11.87 22.53 -5.90
#